data_AF-A0A251XGZ8-F1
#
_entry.id   AF-A0A251XGZ8-F1
#
_cell.length_a   1.000
_cell.length_b   1.000
_cell.length_c   1.000
_cell.angle_alpha   90.00
_cell.angle_beta   90.00
_cell.angle_gamma   90.00
#
_symmetry.space_group_name_H-M   'P 1'
#
loop_
_entity.id
_entity.type
_entity.pdbx_description
1 polymer ?
#
loop_
_entity_poly.entity_id
_entity_poly.type
_entity_poly.pdbx_seq_one_letter_code
_entity_poly.pdbx_strand_id
1 'polypeptide(L)'
;MALATTLLHPSALPATIAFSARWPLGDREPAADLSGARITLLNGDADAMAPLVDVERTVREAASRGADVSSHVRPGGHGLDARDLDAARARIRTH
;
A
#
# COMPACT_ATOMS: atom_id res chain seq x y z
N MET A 1 -9.78 3.18 2.44
CA MET A 1 -9.79 4.56 3.01
C MET A 1 -8.42 4.99 3.48
N ALA A 2 -7.75 4.28 4.39
CA ALA A 2 -6.42 4.67 4.91
C ALA A 2 -5.37 4.98 3.82
N LEU A 3 -5.21 4.13 2.80
CA LEU A 3 -4.28 4.39 1.70
C LEU A 3 -4.55 5.71 0.98
N ALA A 4 -5.83 6.03 0.71
CA ALA A 4 -6.20 7.31 0.11
C ALA A 4 -5.80 8.48 1.01
N THR A 5 -6.04 8.35 2.32
CA THR A 5 -5.67 9.37 3.30
C THR A 5 -4.17 9.58 3.35
N THR A 6 -3.35 8.54 3.34
CA THR A 6 -1.88 8.71 3.29
C THR A 6 -1.43 9.36 1.98
N LEU A 7 -2.00 8.98 0.84
CA LEU A 7 -1.65 9.56 -0.46
C LEU A 7 -2.06 11.05 -0.61
N LEU A 8 -3.16 11.47 0.04
CA LEU A 8 -3.67 12.84 -0.08
C LEU A 8 -3.25 13.74 1.09
N HIS A 9 -3.03 13.17 2.27
CA HIS A 9 -2.80 13.86 3.53
C HIS A 9 -1.73 13.14 4.39
N PRO A 10 -0.49 13.01 3.89
CA PRO A 10 0.56 12.22 4.55
C PRO A 10 0.92 12.74 5.96
N SER A 11 0.75 14.03 6.24
CA SER A 11 0.95 14.59 7.58
C SER A 11 -0.10 14.15 8.60
N ALA A 12 -1.31 13.82 8.14
CA ALA A 12 -2.38 13.33 9.01
C ALA A 12 -2.31 11.81 9.23
N LEU A 13 -1.84 11.06 8.22
CA LEU A 13 -1.63 9.61 8.32
C LEU A 13 -0.29 9.22 7.67
N PRO A 14 0.82 9.29 8.42
CA PRO A 14 2.18 9.11 7.87
C PRO A 14 2.52 7.65 7.57
N ALA A 15 1.73 6.69 8.05
CA ALA A 15 1.97 5.28 7.79
C ALA A 15 0.67 4.54 7.51
N THR A 16 0.66 3.71 6.47
CA THR A 16 -0.44 2.79 6.15
C THR A 16 0.11 1.40 5.82
N ILE A 17 -0.50 0.38 6.42
CA ILE A 17 -0.38 -1.02 5.96
C ILE A 17 -1.74 -1.40 5.38
N ALA A 18 -1.79 -1.65 4.07
CA ALA A 18 -3.01 -1.96 3.34
C ALA A 18 -3.01 -3.42 2.90
N PHE A 19 -3.97 -4.18 3.41
CA PHE A 19 -4.23 -5.55 3.02
C PHE A 19 -5.22 -5.58 1.84
N SER A 20 -4.98 -6.46 0.88
CA SER A 20 -5.76 -6.57 -0.37
C SER A 20 -5.99 -5.20 -1.01
N ALA A 21 -4.89 -4.44 -1.14
CA ALA A 21 -4.92 -3.03 -1.48
C ALA A 21 -5.33 -2.80 -2.93
N ARG A 22 -6.14 -1.76 -3.14
CA ARG A 22 -6.51 -1.21 -4.46
C ARG A 22 -6.08 0.23 -4.60
N TRP A 23 -5.94 0.69 -5.83
CA TRP A 23 -5.70 2.10 -6.12
C TRP A 23 -6.94 2.91 -5.76
N PRO A 24 -6.88 3.84 -4.79
CA PRO A 24 -8.09 4.43 -4.24
C PRO A 24 -8.48 5.76 -4.91
N LEU A 25 -7.68 6.28 -5.86
CA LEU A 25 -7.86 7.65 -6.38
C LEU A 25 -8.57 7.70 -7.75
N GLY A 26 -8.92 6.55 -8.33
CA GLY A 26 -9.46 6.46 -9.68
C GLY A 26 -8.42 6.90 -10.72
N ASP A 27 -8.76 7.84 -11.59
CA ASP A 27 -7.84 8.33 -12.62
C ASP A 27 -6.87 9.40 -12.11
N ARG A 28 -7.07 9.89 -10.88
CA ARG A 28 -6.24 10.95 -10.30
C ARG A 28 -4.92 10.41 -9.79
N GLU A 29 -3.92 11.29 -9.74
CA GLU A 29 -2.65 11.08 -9.05
C GLU A 29 -2.61 11.88 -7.74
N PRO A 30 -1.84 11.44 -6.73
CA PRO A 30 -1.59 12.24 -5.54
C PRO A 30 -0.78 13.49 -5.93
N ALA A 31 -1.22 14.67 -5.50
CA ALA A 31 -0.46 15.91 -5.71
C ALA A 31 0.51 16.23 -4.55
N ALA A 32 0.40 15.49 -3.44
CA ALA A 32 1.21 15.72 -2.24
C ALA A 32 2.64 15.20 -2.42
N ASP A 33 3.60 15.91 -1.83
CA ASP A 33 4.89 15.33 -1.47
C ASP A 33 4.67 14.25 -0.40
N LEU A 34 5.17 13.04 -0.66
CA LEU A 34 5.01 11.89 0.21
C LEU A 34 6.30 11.56 0.97
N SER A 35 7.28 12.46 0.97
CA SER A 35 8.47 12.36 1.79
C SER A 35 8.11 12.15 3.26
N GLY A 36 8.63 11.07 3.84
CA GLY A 36 8.33 10.65 5.22
C GLY A 36 7.06 9.81 5.39
N ALA A 37 6.25 9.63 4.34
CA ALA A 37 5.15 8.68 4.35
C ALA A 37 5.67 7.24 4.17
N ARG A 38 5.08 6.30 4.89
CA ARG A 38 5.37 4.86 4.79
C ARG A 38 4.14 4.09 4.33
N ILE A 39 4.28 3.35 3.24
CA ILE A 39 3.18 2.56 2.68
C ILE A 39 3.62 1.10 2.54
N THR A 40 2.84 0.18 3.06
CA THR A 40 3.04 -1.25 2.86
C THR A 40 1.78 -1.86 2.27
N LEU A 41 1.95 -2.59 1.16
CA LEU A 41 0.87 -3.25 0.43
C LEU A 41 1.04 -4.76 0.58
N LEU A 42 -0.02 -5.46 0.99
CA LEU A 42 -0.03 -6.90 1.24
C LEU A 42 -1.15 -7.51 0.41
N ASN A 43 -0.82 -8.22 -0.67
CA ASN A 43 -1.79 -8.64 -1.68
C ASN A 43 -1.62 -10.13 -2.07
N GLY A 44 -2.74 -10.74 -2.47
CA GLY A 44 -2.74 -12.02 -3.17
C GLY A 44 -2.40 -11.84 -4.65
N ASP A 45 -1.68 -12.80 -5.25
CA ASP A 45 -1.37 -12.81 -6.68
C ASP A 45 -2.56 -13.18 -7.59
N ALA A 46 -3.57 -13.84 -7.03
CA ALA A 46 -4.79 -14.27 -7.71
C ALA A 46 -6.05 -13.52 -7.23
N ASP A 47 -5.88 -12.34 -6.62
CA ASP A 47 -7.00 -11.52 -6.12
C ASP A 47 -7.68 -10.75 -7.26
N ALA A 48 -8.84 -11.25 -7.71
CA ALA A 48 -9.66 -10.58 -8.71
C ALA A 48 -10.30 -9.28 -8.20
N MET A 49 -10.46 -9.11 -6.89
CA MET A 49 -11.01 -7.89 -6.30
C MET A 49 -9.97 -6.80 -6.22
N ALA A 50 -8.71 -7.13 -5.90
CA ALA A 50 -7.58 -6.20 -5.78
C ALA A 50 -6.39 -6.60 -6.69
N PRO A 51 -6.50 -6.32 -8.01
CA PRO A 51 -5.52 -6.76 -8.99
C PRO A 51 -4.14 -6.12 -8.78
N LEU A 52 -3.07 -6.84 -9.14
CA LEU A 52 -1.69 -6.36 -8.93
C LEU A 52 -1.35 -5.07 -9.69
N VAL A 53 -2.05 -4.73 -10.77
CA VAL A 53 -1.85 -3.45 -11.47
C VAL A 53 -2.10 -2.23 -10.55
N ASP A 54 -3.01 -2.36 -9.57
CA ASP A 54 -3.26 -1.33 -8.57
C ASP A 54 -2.09 -1.20 -7.57
N VAL A 55 -1.50 -2.34 -7.20
CA VAL A 55 -0.33 -2.42 -6.33
C VAL A 55 0.87 -1.78 -7.02
N GLU A 56 1.13 -2.17 -8.27
CA GLU A 56 2.20 -1.61 -9.09
C GLU A 56 2.02 -0.10 -9.29
N ARG A 57 0.79 0.36 -9.58
CA ARG A 57 0.49 1.80 -9.67
C ARG A 57 0.78 2.50 -8.35
N THR A 58 0.35 1.94 -7.23
CA THR A 58 0.61 2.53 -5.90
C THR A 58 2.10 2.64 -5.61
N VAL A 59 2.88 1.60 -5.90
CA VAL A 59 4.34 1.60 -5.72
C VAL A 59 4.99 2.69 -6.59
N ARG A 60 4.64 2.77 -7.87
CA ARG A 60 5.20 3.79 -8.78
C ARG A 60 4.87 5.20 -8.32
N GLU A 61 3.60 5.50 -8.07
CA GLU A 61 3.16 6.84 -7.70
C GLU A 61 3.73 7.26 -6.34
N ALA A 62 3.70 6.37 -5.35
CA ALA A 62 4.20 6.68 -4.01
C ALA A 62 5.72 6.88 -3.99
N ALA A 63 6.48 5.98 -4.63
CA ALA A 63 7.94 6.06 -4.68
C ALA A 63 8.41 7.31 -5.45
N SER A 64 7.75 7.64 -6.57
CA SER A 64 8.09 8.83 -7.36
C SER A 64 7.95 10.15 -6.59
N ARG A 65 7.21 10.13 -5.49
CA ARG A 65 6.91 11.28 -4.61
C ARG A 65 7.60 11.18 -3.24
N GLY A 66 8.59 10.30 -3.10
CA GLY A 66 9.44 10.22 -1.91
C GLY A 66 8.92 9.35 -0.77
N ALA A 67 7.84 8.60 -0.96
CA ALA A 67 7.36 7.66 0.06
C ALA A 67 8.30 6.45 0.19
N ASP A 68 8.45 5.96 1.42
CA ASP A 68 9.00 4.61 1.68
C ASP A 68 7.87 3.59 1.48
N VAL A 69 7.80 3.07 0.26
CA VAL A 69 6.80 2.10 -0.17
C VAL A 69 7.38 0.69 -0.29
N SER A 70 6.64 -0.29 0.23
CA SER A 70 6.96 -1.71 0.14
C SER A 70 5.74 -2.50 -0.30
N SER A 71 5.95 -3.53 -1.11
CA SER A 71 4.89 -4.45 -1.54
C SER A 71 5.31 -5.88 -1.22
N HIS A 72 4.40 -6.65 -0.63
CA HIS A 72 4.53 -8.09 -0.46
C HIS A 72 3.36 -8.77 -1.15
N VAL A 73 3.67 -9.63 -2.11
CA VAL A 73 2.70 -10.43 -2.85
C VAL A 73 2.84 -11.88 -2.42
N ARG A 74 1.72 -12.54 -2.16
CA ARG A 74 1.69 -13.93 -1.70
C ARG A 74 0.72 -14.77 -2.55
N PRO A 75 0.96 -16.08 -2.68
CA PRO A 75 0.03 -16.98 -3.37
C PRO A 75 -1.37 -16.96 -2.75
N GLY A 76 -2.40 -16.70 -3.57
CA GLY A 76 -3.80 -16.78 -3.18
C GLY A 76 -4.65 -15.59 -3.61
N GLY A 77 -5.93 -15.64 -3.27
CA GLY A 77 -6.91 -14.59 -3.59
C GLY A 77 -7.10 -13.55 -2.48
N HIS A 78 -8.31 -13.00 -2.42
CA HIS A 78 -8.68 -11.83 -1.60
C HIS A 78 -8.59 -11.98 -0.07
N GLY A 79 -8.61 -13.22 0.44
CA GLY A 79 -8.57 -13.48 1.88
C GLY A 79 -7.32 -12.92 2.55
N LEU A 80 -7.26 -12.93 3.88
CA LEU A 80 -6.03 -12.63 4.62
C LEU A 80 -5.34 -13.94 5.01
N ASP A 81 -4.02 -13.93 5.00
CA ASP A 81 -3.18 -15.07 5.37
C ASP A 81 -2.24 -14.67 6.51
N ALA A 82 -1.79 -15.65 7.31
CA ALA A 82 -0.82 -15.43 8.37
C ALA A 82 0.46 -14.73 7.86
N ARG A 83 0.87 -15.01 6.62
CA ARG A 83 2.01 -14.36 5.95
C ARG A 83 1.83 -12.85 5.81
N ASP A 84 0.61 -12.36 5.63
CA ASP A 84 0.35 -10.90 5.60
C ASP A 84 0.57 -10.30 6.99
N LEU A 85 0.08 -10.98 8.03
CA LEU A 85 0.23 -10.51 9.41
C LEU A 85 1.71 -10.50 9.83
N ASP A 86 2.48 -11.49 9.41
CA ASP A 86 3.92 -11.55 9.67
C ASP A 86 4.65 -10.41 8.97
N ALA A 87 4.34 -10.14 7.70
CA ALA A 87 4.89 -9.00 6.96
C ALA A 87 4.50 -7.66 7.61
N ALA A 88 3.24 -7.51 8.04
CA ALA A 88 2.78 -6.31 8.75
C ALA A 88 3.53 -6.11 10.08
N ARG A 89 3.71 -7.18 10.86
CA ARG A 89 4.47 -7.14 12.11
C ARG A 89 5.93 -6.76 11.88
N ALA A 90 6.58 -7.35 10.87
CA ALA A 90 7.94 -7.00 10.50
C ALA A 90 8.07 -5.51 10.14
N ARG A 91 7.09 -4.99 9.40
CA ARG A 91 7.04 -3.57 9.04
C ARG A 91 6.89 -2.64 10.24
N ILE A 92 6.01 -2.98 11.19
CA ILE A 92 5.79 -2.16 12.39
C ILE A 92 7.06 -2.12 13.25
N ARG A 93 7.83 -3.20 13.31
CA ARG A 93 9.04 -3.29 14.14
C ARG A 93 10.24 -2.52 13.58
N THR A 94 10.25 -2.22 12.27
CA THR A 94 11.34 -1.50 11.60
C THR A 94 11.16 0.03 11.70
N HIS A 95 10.91 0.50 12.93
CA HIS A 95 10.59 1.90 13.27
C HIS A 95 11.43 2.94 12.53
#